data_AF-A0A351KG72-F1
#
_entry.id   AF-A0A351KG72-F1
#
_cell.length_a   1.000
_cell.length_b   1.000
_cell.length_c   1.000
_cell.angle_alpha   90.00
_cell.angle_beta   90.00
_cell.angle_gamma   90.00
#
_symmetry.space_group_name_H-M   'P 1'
#
loop_
_entity.id
_entity.type
_entity.pdbx_description
1 polymer ?
#
loop_
_entity_poly.entity_id
_entity_poly.type
_entity_poly.pdbx_seq_one_letter_code
_entity_poly.pdbx_strand_id
1 'polypeptide(L)' 'VYVISIDGKPLMPCKPVIARLLLKQHKAKVIKKYPFTIKLLYKTKTEYTQPLTLGIDTG' A
#
# COMPACT_ATOMS: atom_id res chain seq x y z
N VAL A 1 -4.96 -2.30 -3.97
CA VAL A 1 -3.54 -2.62 -4.26
C VAL A 1 -2.79 -2.60 -2.96
N TYR A 2 -2.06 -3.66 -2.61
CA TYR A 2 -1.27 -3.66 -1.39
C TYR A 2 -0.01 -2.83 -1.57
N VAL A 3 0.37 -2.10 -0.53
CA VAL A 3 1.53 -1.22 -0.54
C VAL A 3 2.45 -1.64 0.60
N ILE A 4 3.74 -1.78 0.30
CA ILE A 4 4.78 -2.04 1.30
C ILE A 4 5.72 -0.83 1.33
N SER A 5 6.08 -0.37 2.52
CA SER A 5 7.08 0.67 2.71
C SER A 5 8.47 0.21 2.26
N ILE A 6 9.42 1.15 2.17
CA ILE A 6 10.81 0.80 1.86
C ILE A 6 11.41 -0.14 2.92
N ASP A 7 11.01 0.05 4.18
CA ASP A 7 11.43 -0.72 5.36
C ASP A 7 10.71 -2.07 5.48
N GLY A 8 9.83 -2.43 4.54
CA GLY A 8 9.15 -3.72 4.51
C GLY A 8 7.88 -3.79 5.34
N LYS A 9 7.43 -2.69 5.95
CA LYS A 9 6.16 -2.64 6.68
C LYS A 9 4.99 -2.52 5.70
N PRO A 10 3.89 -3.27 5.90
CA PRO A 10 2.68 -3.07 5.11
C PRO A 10 2.07 -1.70 5.44
N LEU A 11 1.69 -0.96 4.41
CA LEU A 11 0.94 0.29 4.50
C LEU A 11 -0.51 0.04 4.07
N MET A 12 -1.34 1.05 4.31
CA MET A 12 -2.71 1.02 3.79
C MET A 12 -2.75 0.74 2.28
N PRO A 13 -3.71 -0.12 1.85
CA PRO A 13 -3.89 -0.35 0.43
C PRO A 13 -4.32 0.94 -0.27
N CYS A 14 -3.73 1.19 -1.44
CA CYS A 14 -4.08 2.36 -2.23
C CYS A 14 -4.98 1.99 -3.41
N LYS A 15 -5.66 3.00 -3.96
CA LYS A 15 -6.45 2.89 -5.19
C LYS A 15 -5.51 2.52 -6.36
N PRO A 16 -5.93 1.67 -7.32
CA PRO A 16 -5.11 1.29 -8.47
C PRO A 16 -4.57 2.48 -9.29
N VAL A 17 -5.33 3.58 -9.36
CA VAL A 17 -4.93 4.81 -10.05
C VAL A 17 -3.67 5.41 -9.41
N ILE A 18 -3.61 5.46 -8.08
CA ILE A 18 -2.45 5.97 -7.33
C ILE A 18 -1.25 5.03 -7.53
N ALA A 19 -1.47 3.71 -7.45
CA ALA A 19 -0.42 2.73 -7.70
C ALA A 19 0.20 2.90 -9.09
N ARG A 20 -0.62 3.09 -10.13
CA ARG A 20 -0.15 3.32 -11.50
C ARG A 20 0.66 4.61 -11.62
N LEU A 21 0.23 5.69 -10.96
CA LEU A 21 0.97 6.96 -10.94
C LEU A 21 2.35 6.79 -10.28
N LEU A 22 2.42 6.11 -9.14
CA LEU A 22 3.67 5.84 -8.43
C LEU A 22 4.64 5.00 -9.25
N LEU A 23 4.13 4.00 -9.98
CA LEU A 23 4.92 3.17 -10.89
C LEU A 23 5.45 4.00 -12.07
N LYS A 24 4.61 4.85 -12.69
CA LYS A 24 5.02 5.76 -13.77
C LYS A 24 6.07 6.78 -13.32
N GLN A 25 5.98 7.24 -12.08
CA GLN A 25 6.95 8.17 -11.49
C GLN A 25 8.22 7.49 -10.97
N HIS A 26 8.40 6.18 -11.17
CA HIS A 26 9.52 5.40 -10.61
C HIS A 26 9.67 5.49 -9.08
N LYS A 27 8.59 5.83 -8.36
CA LYS A 27 8.57 5.94 -6.90
C LYS A 27 8.21 4.62 -6.21
N ALA A 28 7.70 3.66 -6.96
CA ALA A 28 7.38 2.33 -6.47
C ALA A 28 7.81 1.26 -7.50
N LYS A 29 7.95 0.02 -7.03
CA LYS A 29 8.17 -1.16 -7.86
C LYS A 29 7.12 -2.22 -7.58
N VAL A 30 6.71 -2.97 -8.59
CA VAL A 30 5.85 -4.15 -8.38
C VAL A 30 6.69 -5.26 -7.77
N ILE A 31 6.22 -5.85 -6.67
CA ILE A 31 6.88 -7.00 -6.02
C ILE A 31 6.08 -8.30 -6.15
N LYS A 32 4.75 -8.20 -6.32
CA LYS A 32 3.87 -9.35 -6.48
C LYS A 32 2.73 -9.00 -7.44
N LYS A 33 2.40 -9.94 -8.34
CA LYS A 33 1.31 -9.76 -9.32
C LYS A 33 -0.06 -10.13 -8.74
N TYR A 34 -0.14 -11.18 -7.91
CA TYR A 34 -1.37 -11.60 -7.24
C TYR A 34 -1.11 -12.07 -5.80
N PRO A 35 -1.74 -11.46 -4.77
CA PRO A 35 -2.44 -10.18 -4.87
C PRO A 35 -1.48 -9.07 -5.33
N PHE A 36 -1.99 -8.08 -6.06
CA PHE A 36 -1.15 -7.03 -6.65
C PHE A 36 -0.55 -6.14 -5.56
N THR A 37 0.78 -6.17 -5.44
CA THR A 37 1.53 -5.51 -4.38
C THR A 37 2.68 -4.69 -4.95
N ILE A 38 2.75 -3.43 -4.52
CA ILE A 38 3.83 -2.50 -4.84
C ILE A 38 4.67 -2.20 -3.60
N LYS A 39 5.97 -2.01 -3.78
CA LYS A 39 6.90 -1.55 -2.75
C LYS A 39 7.37 -0.14 -3.08
N LEU A 40 7.28 0.78 -2.12
CA LEU A 40 7.79 2.14 -2.26
C LEU A 40 9.33 2.14 -2.24
N LEU A 41 9.92 3.02 -3.05
CA LEU A 41 11.37 3.20 -3.19
C LEU A 41 11.90 4.43 -2.43
N TYR A 42 11.03 5.13 -1.71
CA TYR A 42 11.37 6.30 -0.91
C TYR A 42 10.85 6.13 0.52
N LYS A 43 11.50 6.81 1.47
CA LYS A 43 11.00 6.89 2.84
C LYS A 43 9.78 7.82 2.88
N THR A 44 8.61 7.25 3.12
CA THR A 44 7.43 8.02 3.51
C THR A 44 7.57 8.46 4.95
N LYS A 45 7.45 9.77 5.21
CA LYS A 45 7.43 10.33 6.58
C LYS A 45 6.21 9.86 7.39
N THR A 46 5.17 9.36 6.73
CA THR A 46 3.90 9.08 7.36
C THR A 46 3.53 7.61 7.22
N GLU A 47 3.43 6.92 8.37
CA GLU A 47 2.78 5.62 8.49
C GLU A 47 1.26 5.87 8.56
N TYR A 48 0.64 6.22 7.43
CA TYR A 48 -0.82 6.30 7.38
C TYR A 48 -1.37 4.88 7.49
N THR A 49 -1.79 4.51 8.68
CA THR A 49 -2.59 3.32 8.99
C THR A 49 -4.00 3.79 9.32
N GLN A 50 -5.01 3.32 8.59
CA GLN A 50 -6.39 3.55 9.01
C GLN A 50 -6.72 2.50 10.07
N PRO A 51 -7.25 2.91 11.22
CA PRO A 51 -7.77 1.96 12.19
C PRO A 51 -8.89 1.16 11.52
N LEU A 52 -8.73 -0.15 11.46
CA LEU A 52 -9.77 -1.05 10.97
C LEU A 52 -10.83 -1.13 12.08
N THR A 53 -11.95 -0.44 11.91
CA THR A 53 -13.10 -0.62 12.82
C THR A 53 -13.75 -1.94 12.44
N LEU A 54 -13.38 -3.02 13.12
CA LEU A 54 -14.04 -4.31 12.98
C LEU A 54 -15.41 -4.21 13.65
N GLY A 55 -16.43 -3.79 12.91
CA GLY A 55 -17.82 -3.95 13.31
C GLY A 55 -18.16 -5.43 13.30
N ILE A 56 -18.00 -6.09 14.45
CA ILE A 56 -18.53 -7.43 14.67
C ILE A 56 -20.05 -7.31 14.85
N ASP A 57 -20.81 -7.69 13.82
CA ASP A 57 -22.25 -7.85 13.92
C ASP A 57 -22.53 -9.17 14.65
N THR A 58 -22.78 -9.09 15.96
CA THR A 58 -23.30 -10.21 16.74
C THR A 58 -24.82 -10.22 16.58
N GLY A 59 -25.29 -10.74 15.45
CA GLY A 59 -26.67 -11.19 15.28
C GLY A 59 -26.94 -12.47 16.06
#